data_AF-A0A3N9UW50-F1
#
_entry.id   AF-A0A3N9UW50-F1
#
_cell.length_a   1.000
_cell.length_b   1.000
_cell.length_c   1.000
_cell.angle_alpha   90.00
_cell.angle_beta   90.00
_cell.angle_gamma   90.00
#
_symmetry.space_group_name_H-M   'P 1'
#
loop_
_entity.id
_entity.type
_entity.pdbx_description
1 polymer ?
#
loop_
_entity_poly.entity_id
_entity_poly.type
_entity_poly.pdbx_seq_one_letter_code
_entity_poly.pdbx_strand_id
1 'polypeptide(L)'
;MKTMRNLIVVAGLLAVLFASAAAVSTGAGEKPPTVAMKPDIVINDVKVDRISSTATADNVRITVILLNANPITNTGPFKVKLEWNDKPFAAFTQLGSAGVPNLVNDPSMAAMSITRTFDHTVPKGKTFTYRATADFMNQVDEANESNNVEIEAYTAR
;
A
#
# COMPACT_ATOMS: atom_id res chain seq x y z
N MET A 1 -86.89 41.47 -2.36
CA MET A 1 -86.66 40.48 -1.29
C MET A 1 -85.31 39.84 -1.52
N LYS A 2 -84.45 39.95 -0.51
CA LYS A 2 -83.03 39.58 -0.54
C LYS A 2 -82.92 38.18 0.04
N THR A 3 -82.37 37.23 -0.72
CA THR A 3 -82.03 35.89 -0.22
C THR A 3 -80.55 35.65 -0.47
N MET A 4 -79.84 35.40 0.63
CA MET A 4 -78.41 35.09 0.73
C MET A 4 -78.07 33.73 0.11
N ARG A 5 -76.80 33.52 -0.29
CA ARG A 5 -75.86 32.67 0.48
C ARG A 5 -74.49 32.50 -0.22
N ASN A 6 -73.46 32.57 0.62
CA ASN A 6 -72.03 32.37 0.37
C ASN A 6 -71.69 31.08 -0.38
N LEU A 7 -70.57 31.09 -1.14
CA LEU A 7 -69.49 30.14 -0.88
C LEU A 7 -68.12 30.62 -1.42
N ILE A 8 -67.26 30.88 -0.44
CA ILE A 8 -65.80 30.74 -0.32
C ILE A 8 -64.96 30.46 -1.59
N VAL A 9 -63.95 31.33 -1.71
CA VAL A 9 -62.76 31.37 -2.55
C VAL A 9 -61.88 30.11 -2.43
N VAL A 10 -61.35 29.59 -3.54
CA VAL A 10 -59.96 29.10 -3.62
C VAL A 10 -59.37 29.48 -4.98
N ALA A 11 -58.32 30.28 -4.93
CA ALA A 11 -57.48 30.70 -6.06
C ALA A 11 -56.51 29.59 -6.46
N GLY A 12 -56.16 29.50 -7.74
CA GLY A 12 -55.22 28.48 -8.23
C GLY A 12 -54.76 28.68 -9.67
N LEU A 13 -54.00 29.76 -9.87
CA LEU A 13 -52.91 29.98 -10.82
C LEU A 13 -52.85 29.18 -12.15
N LEU A 14 -52.94 29.94 -13.23
CA LEU A 14 -52.63 29.63 -14.63
C LEU A 14 -51.17 29.18 -14.83
N ALA A 15 -50.94 28.11 -15.60
CA ALA A 15 -49.63 27.83 -16.19
C ALA A 15 -49.75 27.28 -17.63
N VAL A 16 -49.09 27.98 -18.53
CA VAL A 16 -49.07 27.82 -19.99
C VAL A 16 -48.22 26.60 -20.38
N LEU A 17 -48.74 25.76 -21.29
CA LEU A 17 -47.98 24.70 -21.95
C LEU A 17 -47.03 25.29 -22.99
N PHE A 18 -45.72 25.21 -22.74
CA PHE A 18 -44.70 25.31 -23.77
C PHE A 18 -44.10 23.93 -24.02
N ALA A 19 -44.43 23.34 -25.18
CA ALA A 19 -43.67 22.23 -25.73
C ALA A 19 -42.34 22.77 -26.26
N SER A 20 -41.22 22.35 -25.69
CA SER A 20 -39.91 22.51 -26.29
C SER A 20 -39.34 21.13 -26.60
N ALA A 21 -39.09 20.88 -27.88
CA ALA A 21 -38.38 19.72 -28.35
C ALA A 21 -36.91 19.86 -27.89
N ALA A 22 -36.49 19.04 -26.93
CA ALA A 22 -35.08 18.91 -26.61
C ALA A 22 -34.43 18.01 -27.69
N ALA A 23 -33.49 18.60 -28.42
CA ALA A 23 -32.64 17.91 -29.37
C ALA A 23 -31.87 16.78 -28.68
N VAL A 24 -31.89 15.59 -29.29
CA VAL A 24 -30.93 14.52 -28.98
C VAL A 24 -29.53 15.05 -29.31
N SER A 25 -28.74 15.35 -28.28
CA SER A 25 -27.29 15.36 -28.42
C SER A 25 -26.82 13.93 -28.24
N THR A 26 -26.34 13.29 -29.30
CA THR A 26 -25.52 12.08 -29.19
C THR A 26 -24.16 12.47 -28.61
N GLY A 27 -24.14 12.77 -27.32
CA GLY A 27 -22.92 12.87 -26.55
C GLY A 27 -22.44 11.45 -26.29
N ALA A 28 -21.27 11.10 -26.81
CA ALA A 28 -20.54 9.94 -26.32
C ALA A 28 -20.38 10.12 -24.81
N GLY A 29 -21.11 9.33 -24.02
CA GLY A 29 -21.03 9.41 -22.57
C GLY A 29 -19.58 9.26 -22.16
N GLU A 30 -19.00 10.30 -21.56
CA GLU A 30 -17.70 10.17 -20.92
C GLU A 30 -17.81 9.02 -19.92
N LYS A 31 -17.00 7.97 -20.13
CA LYS A 31 -16.91 6.87 -19.19
C LYS A 31 -16.64 7.48 -17.81
N PRO A 32 -17.43 7.17 -16.77
CA PRO A 32 -17.19 7.72 -15.45
C PRO A 32 -15.73 7.45 -15.05
N PRO A 33 -15.05 8.40 -14.40
CA PRO A 33 -13.64 8.25 -14.06
C PRO A 33 -13.48 6.96 -13.27
N THR A 34 -12.72 6.02 -13.83
CA THR A 34 -12.35 4.80 -13.11
C THR A 34 -11.26 5.21 -12.14
N VAL A 35 -11.55 5.22 -10.84
CA VAL A 35 -10.52 5.39 -9.82
C VAL A 35 -9.62 4.16 -9.89
N ALA A 36 -8.41 4.32 -10.44
CA ALA A 36 -7.43 3.25 -10.46
C ALA A 36 -7.01 2.96 -9.01
N MET A 37 -7.20 1.72 -8.57
CA MET A 37 -6.68 1.28 -7.27
C MET A 37 -5.16 1.18 -7.36
N LYS A 38 -4.48 1.70 -6.33
CA LYS A 38 -3.02 1.67 -6.22
C LYS A 38 -2.56 0.40 -5.50
N PRO A 39 -1.39 -0.18 -5.84
CA PRO A 39 -0.77 -1.22 -5.03
C PRO A 39 -0.46 -0.73 -3.61
N ASP A 40 -0.19 -1.67 -2.71
CA ASP A 40 0.12 -1.42 -1.30
C ASP A 40 1.23 -2.38 -0.88
N ILE A 41 2.48 -1.98 -1.01
CA ILE A 41 3.67 -2.80 -0.73
C ILE A 41 3.86 -2.83 0.78
N VAL A 42 3.90 -4.04 1.34
CA VAL A 42 4.22 -4.23 2.75
C VAL A 42 5.31 -5.27 2.92
N ILE A 43 6.09 -5.11 3.98
CA ILE A 43 6.99 -6.15 4.44
C ILE A 43 6.17 -7.07 5.35
N ASN A 44 5.92 -8.29 4.89
CA ASN A 44 5.21 -9.30 5.68
C ASN A 44 5.99 -9.71 6.92
N ASP A 45 7.31 -9.81 6.75
CA ASP A 45 8.19 -10.43 7.73
C ASP A 45 9.66 -10.06 7.46
N VAL A 46 10.42 -9.95 8.54
CA VAL A 46 11.89 -9.88 8.54
C VAL A 46 12.38 -10.93 9.52
N LYS A 47 12.95 -12.03 9.01
CA LYS A 47 13.50 -13.10 9.85
C LYS A 47 15.01 -13.01 9.88
N VAL A 48 15.61 -13.24 11.03
CA VAL A 48 17.08 -13.33 11.16
C VAL A 48 17.47 -14.72 11.66
N ASP A 49 17.95 -15.54 10.74
CA ASP A 49 18.37 -16.91 11.02
C ASP A 49 19.89 -17.01 11.13
N ARG A 50 20.38 -17.67 12.18
CA ARG A 50 21.80 -18.00 12.27
C ARG A 50 22.13 -19.15 11.31
N ILE A 51 23.03 -18.89 10.36
CA ILE A 51 23.47 -19.88 9.37
C ILE A 51 24.78 -20.56 9.76
N SER A 52 25.64 -19.90 10.53
CA SER A 52 26.82 -20.52 11.16
C SER A 52 27.27 -19.73 12.38
N SER A 53 28.12 -20.35 13.20
CA SER A 53 28.68 -19.76 14.41
C SER A 53 30.18 -20.03 14.48
N THR A 54 30.93 -19.04 14.95
CA THR A 54 32.36 -19.15 15.29
C THR A 54 32.58 -18.77 16.75
N ALA A 55 33.81 -18.84 17.23
CA ALA A 55 34.16 -18.41 18.59
C ALA A 55 33.88 -16.91 18.84
N THR A 56 33.88 -16.07 17.80
CA THR A 56 33.82 -14.61 17.93
C THR A 56 32.59 -13.98 17.29
N ALA A 57 31.85 -14.69 16.43
CA ALA A 57 30.67 -14.15 15.76
C ALA A 57 29.68 -15.23 15.33
N ASP A 58 28.42 -14.82 15.17
CA ASP A 58 27.41 -15.53 14.39
C ASP A 58 27.35 -14.96 12.97
N ASN A 59 27.29 -15.81 11.96
CA ASN A 59 26.89 -15.39 10.62
C ASN A 59 25.41 -15.65 10.49
N VAL A 60 24.65 -14.63 10.10
CA VAL A 60 23.20 -14.66 9.99
C VAL A 60 22.75 -14.39 8.57
N ARG A 61 21.58 -14.91 8.22
CA ARG A 61 20.82 -14.58 7.03
C ARG A 61 19.55 -13.86 7.45
N ILE A 62 19.39 -12.64 6.95
CA ILE A 62 18.20 -11.83 7.10
C ILE A 62 17.32 -12.08 5.89
N THR A 63 16.11 -12.59 6.12
CA THR A 63 15.11 -12.91 5.10
C THR A 63 13.98 -11.88 5.19
N VAL A 64 13.83 -11.07 4.14
CA VAL A 64 12.75 -10.09 4.01
C VAL A 64 11.70 -10.65 3.06
N ILE A 65 10.46 -10.73 3.53
CA ILE A 65 9.32 -11.23 2.75
C ILE A 65 8.42 -10.04 2.42
N LEU A 66 8.20 -9.79 1.14
CA LEU A 66 7.39 -8.68 0.65
C LEU A 66 6.10 -9.22 0.04
N LEU A 67 5.01 -8.48 0.21
CA LEU A 67 3.72 -8.77 -0.41
C LEU A 67 3.05 -7.46 -0.87
N ASN A 68 2.17 -7.55 -1.86
CA ASN A 68 1.24 -6.46 -2.15
C ASN A 68 -0.04 -6.73 -1.35
N ALA A 69 -0.40 -5.85 -0.41
CA ALA A 69 -1.57 -6.01 0.45
C ALA A 69 -2.87 -5.67 -0.29
N ASN A 70 -2.79 -4.99 -1.43
CA ASN A 70 -3.95 -4.74 -2.27
C ASN A 70 -4.18 -5.93 -3.24
N PRO A 71 -5.27 -6.71 -3.07
CA PRO A 71 -5.45 -8.00 -3.73
C PRO A 71 -5.83 -7.91 -5.22
N ILE A 72 -6.08 -6.72 -5.76
CA ILE A 72 -6.54 -6.54 -7.15
C ILE A 72 -5.60 -5.68 -7.99
N THR A 73 -4.38 -5.46 -7.52
CA THR A 73 -3.38 -4.61 -8.17
C THR A 73 -2.05 -5.33 -8.27
N ASN A 74 -1.20 -4.85 -9.17
CA ASN A 74 0.18 -5.30 -9.30
C ASN A 74 1.10 -4.09 -9.14
N THR A 75 2.28 -4.31 -8.56
CA THR A 75 3.30 -3.26 -8.49
C THR A 75 4.09 -3.21 -9.80
N GLY A 76 4.68 -2.05 -10.09
CA GLY A 76 5.86 -1.98 -10.95
C GLY A 76 7.13 -2.49 -10.23
N PRO A 77 8.30 -2.38 -10.85
CA PRO A 77 9.57 -2.70 -10.22
C PRO A 77 9.96 -1.66 -9.16
N PHE A 78 10.51 -2.14 -8.05
CA PHE A 78 10.98 -1.29 -6.94
C PHE A 78 12.21 -1.90 -6.27
N LYS A 79 12.76 -1.21 -5.28
CA LYS A 79 13.91 -1.70 -4.49
C LYS A 79 13.57 -1.81 -3.02
N VAL A 80 14.13 -2.84 -2.37
CA VAL A 80 14.17 -2.96 -0.91
C VAL A 80 15.59 -2.68 -0.43
N LYS A 81 15.75 -1.93 0.66
CA LYS A 81 17.02 -1.82 1.39
C LYS A 81 16.93 -2.54 2.73
N LEU A 82 18.06 -3.04 3.19
CA LEU A 82 18.24 -3.51 4.56
C LEU A 82 19.34 -2.68 5.22
N GLU A 83 19.05 -2.19 6.41
CA GLU A 83 19.95 -1.40 7.23
C GLU A 83 20.09 -2.04 8.61
N TRP A 84 21.17 -1.74 9.34
CA TRP A 84 21.43 -2.29 10.67
C TRP A 84 21.93 -1.24 11.65
N ASN A 85 21.81 -1.53 12.94
CA ASN A 85 22.34 -0.73 14.04
C ASN A 85 22.66 -1.64 15.24
N ASP A 86 23.79 -1.42 15.93
CA ASP A 86 24.23 -2.17 17.13
C ASP A 86 24.08 -1.40 18.44
N LYS A 87 23.53 -0.17 18.42
CA LYS A 87 23.36 0.70 19.57
C LYS A 87 21.96 1.30 19.60
N PRO A 88 21.25 1.27 20.74
CA PRO A 88 19.96 1.95 20.83
C PRO A 88 20.13 3.44 20.48
N PHE A 89 19.28 3.96 19.60
CA PHE A 89 19.24 5.36 19.14
C PHE A 89 20.34 5.83 18.18
N ALA A 90 21.28 4.98 17.77
CA ALA A 90 22.20 5.34 16.69
C ALA A 90 21.50 5.31 15.31
N ALA A 91 22.11 5.99 14.34
CA ALA A 91 21.65 5.95 12.96
C ALA A 91 21.87 4.55 12.37
N PHE A 92 20.94 4.12 11.51
CA PHE A 92 21.07 2.88 10.78
C PHE A 92 22.13 3.00 9.68
N THR A 93 22.95 1.96 9.53
CA THR A 93 23.92 1.80 8.45
C THR A 93 23.36 0.86 7.40
N GLN A 94 23.40 1.23 6.12
CA GLN A 94 22.92 0.36 5.07
C GLN A 94 23.79 -0.90 4.94
N LEU A 95 23.17 -2.07 5.02
CA LEU A 95 23.81 -3.36 4.74
C LEU A 95 23.81 -3.65 3.23
N GLY A 96 22.67 -3.41 2.57
CA GLY A 96 22.53 -3.69 1.15
C GLY A 96 21.16 -3.28 0.61
N SER A 97 20.98 -3.50 -0.69
CA SER A 97 19.69 -3.34 -1.37
C SER A 97 19.49 -4.41 -2.44
N ALA A 98 18.24 -4.71 -2.77
CA ALA A 98 17.87 -5.68 -3.78
C ALA A 98 16.68 -5.19 -4.62
N GLY A 99 16.65 -5.56 -5.90
CA GLY A 99 15.51 -5.27 -6.78
C GLY A 99 14.37 -6.26 -6.60
N VAL A 100 13.14 -5.77 -6.72
CA VAL A 100 11.91 -6.56 -6.81
C VAL A 100 11.26 -6.24 -8.16
N PRO A 101 11.07 -7.23 -9.05
CA PRO A 101 10.57 -6.97 -10.40
C PRO A 101 9.11 -6.51 -10.41
N ASN A 102 8.27 -7.15 -9.61
CA ASN A 102 6.87 -6.81 -9.35
C ASN A 102 6.34 -7.69 -8.20
N LEU A 103 5.27 -7.26 -7.54
CA LEU A 103 4.43 -8.09 -6.69
C LEU A 103 3.08 -8.23 -7.38
N VAL A 104 2.70 -9.46 -7.68
CA VAL A 104 1.48 -9.77 -8.45
C VAL A 104 0.41 -10.29 -7.52
N ASN A 105 -0.75 -9.66 -7.54
CA ASN A 105 -1.96 -10.22 -6.97
C ASN A 105 -2.98 -10.43 -8.08
N ASP A 106 -3.31 -11.70 -8.28
CA ASP A 106 -4.42 -12.12 -9.11
C ASP A 106 -5.51 -12.64 -8.16
N PRO A 107 -6.76 -12.14 -8.22
CA PRO A 107 -7.87 -12.62 -7.39
C PRO A 107 -8.16 -14.12 -7.54
N SER A 108 -7.67 -14.76 -8.62
CA SER A 108 -7.77 -16.19 -8.86
C SER A 108 -6.58 -17.00 -8.29
N MET A 109 -5.58 -16.33 -7.72
CA MET A 109 -4.35 -16.91 -7.19
C MET A 109 -4.14 -16.52 -5.72
N ALA A 110 -3.34 -17.31 -4.99
CA ALA A 110 -2.83 -16.86 -3.70
C ALA A 110 -1.92 -15.63 -3.91
N ALA A 111 -1.99 -14.65 -3.01
CA ALA A 111 -1.13 -13.47 -3.05
C ALA A 111 0.34 -13.88 -3.17
N MET A 112 1.04 -13.40 -4.20
CA MET A 112 2.43 -13.76 -4.40
C MET A 112 3.31 -12.92 -3.47
N SER A 113 4.17 -13.60 -2.73
CA SER A 113 5.24 -12.96 -1.99
C SER A 113 6.56 -13.09 -2.73
N ILE A 114 7.43 -12.10 -2.52
CA ILE A 114 8.82 -12.16 -2.97
C ILE A 114 9.73 -12.10 -1.77
N THR A 115 10.72 -12.99 -1.77
CA THR A 115 11.75 -13.05 -0.73
C THR A 115 13.05 -12.43 -1.21
N ARG A 116 13.70 -11.66 -0.33
CA ARG A 116 15.07 -11.17 -0.50
C ARG A 116 15.88 -11.50 0.74
N THR A 117 17.14 -11.87 0.52
CA THR A 117 18.04 -12.30 1.59
C THR A 117 19.30 -11.47 1.62
N PHE A 118 19.79 -11.19 2.81
CA PHE A 118 21.05 -10.50 3.06
C PHE A 118 21.82 -11.27 4.12
N ASP A 119 23.12 -11.39 3.96
CA ASP A 119 23.98 -12.06 4.94
C ASP A 119 24.75 -11.02 5.75
N HIS A 120 24.91 -11.26 7.05
CA HIS A 120 25.66 -10.36 7.95
C HIS A 120 26.39 -11.15 9.04
N THR A 121 27.50 -10.60 9.54
CA THR A 121 28.25 -11.17 10.65
C THR A 121 28.01 -10.33 11.90
N VAL A 122 27.49 -10.95 12.96
CA VAL A 122 27.18 -10.32 14.24
C VAL A 122 28.16 -10.82 15.30
N PRO A 123 29.01 -9.95 15.88
CA PRO A 123 29.93 -10.35 16.95
C PRO A 123 29.19 -10.94 18.17
N LYS A 124 29.78 -11.96 18.81
CA LYS A 124 29.18 -12.60 19.99
C LYS A 124 28.88 -11.60 21.10
N GLY A 125 27.74 -11.78 21.77
CA GLY A 125 27.30 -10.91 22.85
C GLY A 125 26.83 -9.52 22.38
N LYS A 126 26.71 -9.29 21.07
CA LYS A 126 26.09 -8.09 20.50
C LYS A 126 24.67 -8.35 20.04
N THR A 127 23.85 -7.31 20.15
CA THR A 127 22.51 -7.25 19.57
C THR A 127 22.52 -6.27 18.41
N PHE A 128 22.08 -6.72 17.25
CA PHE A 128 21.93 -5.91 16.06
C PHE A 128 20.44 -5.80 15.74
N THR A 129 19.97 -4.59 15.51
CA THR A 129 18.63 -4.30 14.99
C THR A 129 18.73 -4.08 13.50
N TYR A 130 17.87 -4.75 12.75
CA TYR A 130 17.76 -4.66 11.30
C TYR A 130 16.48 -3.92 10.94
N ARG A 131 16.56 -2.98 9.99
CA ARG A 131 15.41 -2.29 9.42
C ARG A 131 15.36 -2.56 7.94
N ALA A 132 14.29 -3.19 7.49
CA ALA A 132 13.99 -3.34 6.08
C ALA A 132 13.05 -2.21 5.65
N THR A 133 13.30 -1.63 4.47
CA THR A 133 12.42 -0.63 3.87
C THR A 133 12.20 -0.99 2.42
N ALA A 134 10.96 -1.40 2.11
CA ALA A 134 10.49 -1.60 0.76
C ALA A 134 10.25 -0.23 0.10
N ASP A 135 10.40 -0.21 -1.22
CA ASP A 135 10.32 0.98 -2.06
C ASP A 135 10.95 2.26 -1.50
N PHE A 136 12.15 2.16 -0.90
CA PHE A 136 12.78 3.29 -0.21
C PHE A 136 13.17 4.48 -1.12
N MET A 137 13.04 4.31 -2.44
CA MET A 137 13.23 5.35 -3.45
C MET A 137 11.90 5.94 -3.96
N ASN A 138 10.76 5.53 -3.40
CA ASN A 138 9.41 5.98 -3.77
C ASN A 138 9.13 5.80 -5.28
N GLN A 139 9.41 4.60 -5.79
CA GLN A 139 9.32 4.24 -7.21
C GLN A 139 7.91 3.78 -7.62
N VAL A 140 7.12 3.32 -6.66
CA VAL A 140 5.73 2.90 -6.84
C VAL A 140 4.87 3.89 -6.06
N ASP A 141 3.78 4.35 -6.68
CA ASP A 141 2.79 5.19 -6.00
C ASP A 141 1.75 4.28 -5.34
N GLU A 142 1.72 4.28 -4.02
CA GLU A 142 1.01 3.29 -3.23
C GLU A 142 -0.28 3.84 -2.59
N ALA A 143 -1.14 2.94 -2.13
CA ALA A 143 -2.31 3.30 -1.36
C ALA A 143 -1.94 3.81 0.05
N ASN A 144 -0.85 3.26 0.60
CA ASN A 144 -0.28 3.66 1.87
C ASN A 144 1.25 3.63 1.75
N GLU A 145 1.92 4.75 2.04
CA GLU A 145 3.38 4.88 1.96
C GLU A 145 4.07 4.64 3.32
N SER A 146 3.28 4.31 4.36
CA SER A 146 3.74 4.26 5.76
C SER A 146 3.94 2.85 6.31
N ASN A 147 3.57 1.81 5.56
CA ASN A 147 3.59 0.39 5.93
C ASN A 147 4.70 -0.41 5.23
N ASN A 148 5.68 0.29 4.65
CA ASN A 148 6.76 -0.30 3.85
C ASN A 148 8.01 -0.60 4.70
N VAL A 149 7.91 -0.53 6.02
CA VAL A 149 9.04 -0.64 6.96
C VAL A 149 8.75 -1.69 8.02
N GLU A 150 9.73 -2.55 8.27
CA GLU A 150 9.67 -3.55 9.35
C GLU A 150 11.04 -3.66 10.04
N ILE A 151 11.04 -4.00 11.33
CA ILE A 151 12.24 -4.03 12.17
C ILE A 151 12.32 -5.35 12.94
N GLU A 152 13.49 -6.00 12.88
CA GLU A 152 13.77 -7.21 13.65
C GLU A 152 15.12 -7.10 14.36
N ALA A 153 15.27 -7.71 15.53
CA ALA A 153 16.52 -7.72 16.29
C ALA A 153 17.09 -9.13 16.42
N TYR A 154 18.41 -9.21 16.41
CA TYR A 154 19.14 -10.45 16.62
C TYR A 154 20.27 -10.26 17.62
N THR A 155 20.33 -11.16 18.61
CA THR A 155 21.43 -11.22 19.58
C THR A 155 22.27 -12.46 19.31
N ALA A 156 23.55 -12.26 19.00
CA ALA A 156 24.49 -13.34 18.77
C ALA A 156 24.83 -14.06 20.09
N ARG A 157 24.74 -15.39 20.08
CA ARG A 157 24.89 -16.27 21.26
C ARG A 157 26.09 -17.18 21.15
#